data_AF-A0A7C4QXK6-F1
#
_entry.id   AF-A0A7C4QXK6-F1
#
_cell.length_a   1.000
_cell.length_b   1.000
_cell.length_c   1.000
_cell.angle_alpha   90.00
_cell.angle_beta   90.00
_cell.angle_gamma   90.00
#
_symmetry.space_group_name_H-M   'P 1'
#
loop_
_entity.id
_entity.type
_entity.pdbx_description
1 polymer ?
#
loop_
_entity_poly.entity_id
_entity_poly.type
_entity_poly.pdbx_seq_one_letter_code
_entity_poly.pdbx_strand_id
1 'polypeptide(L)'
;MTFTRLIVGCALVSGALSTVGSLRSAEPVDRRWVYLQMNLQVAENVDRAERILRRAAAAGYNGVVLADYKLNILDRVPRHYFEHARRFRALADELRLEIIPTVAPMGYSEGLLAHDPNLAEGLPVLNAPFVIEGGEARLASEMRDPLPGGGFEQHRQHVVPGWDFQDAAGKASFVDTAVKHAGQSSLRWEHPGRNASDSSGNARVARKVAVSPWRQYHASVWIKTQDYEAAGNVRLFALGSDGRVLSHANLGVERTQDWKQHHIVFNSLGNHEVRIYCGTWSGRGGVLWMDDLQLEETAFVNLLRRDGCPLTVADETGMVYEEGRDYQRLEDPLLGRVPWDGQFDVYHAPPRLKLTAGSRLRNGQRLRISFSHTVTIYDNQITCCLGHPKVFAILEDQVRRVKDVFAPKTYFLSHDEIRVANWCGSCRREGRSAGQLLAENVRQCAAVVRRIQPGAQLCIWSDMFDPHHNARDNYYLVNGDLAGSWEGLSPDVAIVNWNHGQAAESLAFFAARGHEQILAGFYDHDPQRISAWLKTAADVRARVSAGRHGRHVMYTTWTGDFSQLEAFAEAAWGTP
;
A
#
# COMPACT_ATOMS: atom_id res chain seq x y z
N MET A 1 -14.24 -93.05 -15.90
CA MET A 1 -15.68 -93.10 -15.58
C MET A 1 -15.85 -92.52 -14.18
N THR A 2 -16.58 -91.46 -13.87
CA THR A 2 -17.44 -90.52 -14.63
C THR A 2 -17.60 -89.27 -13.75
N PHE A 3 -17.86 -88.13 -14.39
CA PHE A 3 -17.78 -86.76 -13.86
C PHE A 3 -18.95 -86.30 -12.97
N THR A 4 -18.59 -85.30 -12.16
CA THR A 4 -19.32 -84.39 -11.27
C THR A 4 -20.34 -83.48 -11.96
N ARG A 5 -21.47 -83.19 -11.29
CA ARG A 5 -22.01 -81.85 -10.86
C ARG A 5 -23.55 -81.79 -10.90
N LEU A 6 -24.11 -81.46 -9.74
CA LEU A 6 -25.52 -81.11 -9.54
C LEU A 6 -25.64 -79.58 -9.52
N ILE A 7 -26.58 -79.03 -10.30
CA ILE A 7 -27.05 -77.64 -10.21
C ILE A 7 -28.44 -77.68 -9.61
N VAL A 8 -28.67 -76.92 -8.53
CA VAL A 8 -30.01 -76.54 -8.08
C VAL A 8 -29.99 -75.03 -7.81
N GLY A 9 -30.83 -74.32 -8.55
CA GLY A 9 -31.10 -72.90 -8.34
C GLY A 9 -32.16 -72.68 -7.28
N CYS A 10 -32.07 -71.56 -6.57
CA CYS A 10 -33.13 -71.04 -5.72
C CYS A 10 -33.28 -69.53 -5.94
N ALA A 11 -34.54 -69.11 -5.81
CA ALA A 11 -35.12 -67.84 -6.24
C ALA A 11 -34.66 -66.62 -5.44
N LEU A 12 -34.71 -65.49 -6.14
CA LEU A 12 -34.50 -64.12 -5.68
C LEU A 12 -35.58 -63.67 -4.70
N VAL A 13 -35.15 -63.09 -3.58
CA VAL A 13 -35.96 -62.18 -2.74
C VAL A 13 -35.22 -60.84 -2.70
N SER A 14 -35.90 -59.80 -3.18
CA SER A 14 -35.42 -58.42 -3.27
C SER A 14 -35.34 -57.78 -1.89
N GLY A 15 -34.13 -57.47 -1.43
CA GLY A 15 -33.86 -56.58 -0.31
C GLY A 15 -33.31 -55.25 -0.83
N ALA A 16 -34.05 -54.16 -0.65
CA ALA A 16 -33.59 -52.82 -0.94
C ALA A 16 -32.49 -52.43 0.06
N LEU A 17 -31.23 -52.47 -0.37
CA LEU A 17 -30.14 -51.81 0.36
C LEU A 17 -30.21 -50.31 0.08
N SER A 18 -30.58 -49.57 1.11
CA SER A 18 -30.32 -48.14 1.22
C SER A 18 -28.80 -47.93 1.13
N THR A 19 -28.33 -47.35 0.03
CA THR A 19 -26.96 -46.88 -0.09
C THR A 19 -26.79 -45.71 0.87
N VAL A 20 -26.21 -45.99 2.04
CA VAL A 20 -25.59 -44.94 2.87
C VAL A 20 -24.54 -44.30 1.99
N GLY A 21 -24.81 -43.08 1.55
CA GLY A 21 -23.86 -42.26 0.83
C GLY A 21 -22.60 -42.16 1.67
N SER A 22 -21.51 -42.70 1.15
CA SER A 22 -20.18 -42.48 1.71
C SER A 22 -19.96 -40.97 1.78
N LEU A 23 -19.88 -40.43 3.00
CA LEU A 23 -19.31 -39.12 3.26
C LEU A 23 -17.90 -39.15 2.65
N ARG A 24 -17.72 -38.58 1.45
CA ARG A 24 -16.39 -38.26 0.95
C ARG A 24 -15.73 -37.41 2.03
N SER A 25 -14.76 -37.96 2.76
CA SER A 25 -13.93 -37.17 3.65
C SER A 25 -13.33 -36.04 2.83
N ALA A 26 -13.65 -34.80 3.17
CA ALA A 26 -13.06 -33.66 2.49
C ALA A 26 -11.53 -33.80 2.52
N GLU A 27 -10.85 -33.52 1.41
CA GLU A 27 -9.38 -33.61 1.35
C GLU A 27 -8.76 -32.83 2.54
N PRO A 28 -7.77 -33.37 3.26
CA PRO A 28 -7.21 -32.68 4.42
C PRO A 28 -6.62 -31.31 4.02
N VAL A 29 -6.72 -30.33 4.92
CA VAL A 29 -6.10 -29.01 4.76
C VAL A 29 -4.69 -29.07 5.38
N ASP A 30 -3.66 -29.11 4.54
CA ASP A 30 -2.29 -29.37 4.95
C ASP A 30 -1.64 -28.17 5.66
N ARG A 31 -1.86 -26.95 5.15
CA ARG A 31 -1.35 -25.71 5.75
C ARG A 31 -2.53 -24.92 6.30
N ARG A 32 -2.54 -24.73 7.61
CA ARG A 32 -3.60 -24.06 8.37
C ARG A 32 -2.94 -22.95 9.16
N TRP A 33 -2.82 -21.79 8.53
CA TRP A 33 -2.02 -20.69 9.05
C TRP A 33 -2.87 -19.59 9.65
N VAL A 34 -2.32 -18.88 10.62
CA VAL A 34 -2.87 -17.62 11.13
C VAL A 34 -1.90 -16.50 10.81
N TYR A 35 -2.39 -15.42 10.20
CA TYR A 35 -1.64 -14.19 9.97
C TYR A 35 -1.71 -13.31 11.22
N LEU A 36 -0.56 -13.03 11.80
CA LEU A 36 -0.44 -12.33 13.08
C LEU A 36 0.38 -11.05 12.91
N GLN A 37 -0.32 -9.92 12.76
CA GLN A 37 0.29 -8.59 12.85
C GLN A 37 0.53 -8.25 14.32
N MET A 38 1.78 -8.32 14.75
CA MET A 38 2.12 -8.15 16.16
C MET A 38 3.50 -7.53 16.34
N ASN A 39 3.58 -6.45 17.12
CA ASN A 39 4.85 -5.87 17.54
C ASN A 39 5.34 -6.59 18.79
N LEU A 40 6.35 -7.47 18.63
CA LEU A 40 6.93 -8.25 19.72
C LEU A 40 7.77 -7.42 20.69
N GLN A 41 8.05 -6.14 20.40
CA GLN A 41 8.75 -5.26 21.35
C GLN A 41 7.90 -4.96 22.58
N VAL A 42 6.56 -4.93 22.43
CA VAL A 42 5.61 -4.59 23.50
C VAL A 42 5.24 -5.86 24.28
N ALA A 43 5.39 -5.86 25.60
CA ALA A 43 5.18 -7.06 26.42
C ALA A 43 3.72 -7.57 26.37
N GLU A 44 2.76 -6.65 26.42
CA GLU A 44 1.33 -6.95 26.38
C GLU A 44 0.91 -7.60 25.05
N ASN A 45 1.61 -7.25 23.96
CA ASN A 45 1.41 -7.86 22.65
C ASN A 45 1.90 -9.30 22.62
N VAL A 46 2.99 -9.63 23.33
CA VAL A 46 3.47 -11.01 23.47
C VAL A 46 2.47 -11.85 24.26
N ASP A 47 1.91 -11.31 25.34
CA ASP A 47 0.86 -11.98 26.11
C ASP A 47 -0.42 -12.19 25.29
N ARG A 48 -0.79 -11.21 24.46
CA ARG A 48 -1.92 -11.33 23.53
C ARG A 48 -1.64 -12.39 22.47
N ALA A 49 -0.43 -12.39 21.88
CA ALA A 49 -0.01 -13.40 20.92
C ALA A 49 -0.08 -14.80 21.54
N GLU A 50 0.37 -14.97 22.79
CA GLU A 50 0.29 -16.26 23.48
C GLU A 50 -1.14 -16.80 23.57
N ARG A 51 -2.10 -15.97 23.99
CA ARG A 51 -3.51 -16.35 24.05
C ARG A 51 -4.07 -16.73 22.67
N ILE A 52 -3.73 -15.97 21.64
CA ILE A 52 -4.15 -16.23 20.26
C ILE A 52 -3.58 -17.56 19.76
N LEU A 53 -2.28 -17.79 19.95
CA LEU A 53 -1.61 -18.99 19.44
C LEU A 53 -2.08 -20.26 20.14
N ARG A 54 -2.36 -20.23 21.45
CA ARG A 54 -2.95 -21.37 22.16
C ARG A 54 -4.33 -21.73 21.60
N ARG A 55 -5.18 -20.73 21.32
CA ARG A 55 -6.48 -20.94 20.66
C ARG A 55 -6.32 -21.47 19.24
N ALA A 56 -5.42 -20.90 18.46
CA ALA A 56 -5.13 -21.36 17.10
C ALA A 56 -4.64 -22.83 17.10
N ALA A 57 -3.70 -23.19 17.98
CA ALA A 57 -3.24 -24.57 18.10
C ALA A 57 -4.38 -25.53 18.48
N ALA A 58 -5.23 -25.14 19.44
CA ALA A 58 -6.41 -25.93 19.82
C ALA A 58 -7.43 -26.09 18.67
N ALA A 59 -7.54 -25.09 17.79
CA ALA A 59 -8.37 -25.12 16.58
C ALA A 59 -7.72 -25.85 15.39
N GLY A 60 -6.52 -26.43 15.58
CA GLY A 60 -5.85 -27.24 14.57
C GLY A 60 -4.97 -26.46 13.59
N TYR A 61 -4.69 -25.18 13.84
CA TYR A 61 -3.68 -24.44 13.07
C TYR A 61 -2.29 -25.04 13.28
N ASN A 62 -1.43 -24.95 12.26
CA ASN A 62 -0.08 -25.52 12.28
C ASN A 62 1.03 -24.53 11.85
N GLY A 63 0.68 -23.26 11.62
CA GLY A 63 1.65 -22.21 11.35
C GLY A 63 1.14 -20.83 11.71
N VAL A 64 2.07 -19.93 12.01
CA VAL A 64 1.84 -18.51 12.26
C VAL A 64 2.70 -17.69 11.32
N VAL A 65 2.07 -16.90 10.46
CA VAL A 65 2.76 -15.84 9.72
C VAL A 65 2.96 -14.67 10.68
N LEU A 66 4.20 -14.38 11.04
CA LEU A 66 4.55 -13.28 11.93
C LEU A 66 4.84 -12.04 11.10
N ALA A 67 3.89 -11.10 11.11
CA ALA A 67 4.01 -9.80 10.48
C ALA A 67 4.39 -8.75 11.52
N ASP A 68 5.69 -8.57 11.75
CA ASP A 68 6.23 -7.55 12.65
C ASP A 68 7.18 -6.63 11.87
N TYR A 69 6.89 -5.32 11.89
CA TYR A 69 7.76 -4.29 11.32
C TYR A 69 9.23 -4.44 11.78
N LYS A 70 9.45 -4.89 13.03
CA LYS A 70 10.77 -5.07 13.62
C LYS A 70 11.64 -6.09 12.91
N LEU A 71 11.08 -7.03 12.14
CA LEU A 71 11.83 -7.99 11.33
C LEU A 71 12.72 -7.32 10.26
N ASN A 72 12.46 -6.05 9.96
CA ASN A 72 13.22 -5.26 8.98
C ASN A 72 14.21 -4.28 9.63
N ILE A 73 14.27 -4.20 10.97
CA ILE A 73 15.15 -3.29 11.72
C ILE A 73 15.76 -3.96 12.98
N LEU A 74 16.04 -5.26 12.93
CA LEU A 74 16.53 -6.06 14.06
C LEU A 74 17.89 -5.57 14.60
N ASP A 75 18.69 -4.85 13.83
CA ASP A 75 19.90 -4.16 14.27
C ASP A 75 19.62 -2.93 15.17
N ARG A 76 18.37 -2.44 15.20
CA ARG A 76 17.97 -1.20 15.88
C ARG A 76 17.01 -1.41 17.04
N VAL A 77 16.54 -2.64 17.26
CA VAL A 77 15.60 -2.96 18.35
C VAL A 77 16.30 -3.04 19.71
N PRO A 78 15.59 -2.71 20.80
CA PRO A 78 16.14 -2.86 22.15
C PRO A 78 16.31 -4.35 22.54
N ARG A 79 17.19 -4.62 23.51
CA ARG A 79 17.52 -5.99 23.93
C ARG A 79 16.30 -6.84 24.33
N HIS A 80 15.32 -6.25 25.01
CA HIS A 80 14.12 -6.97 25.45
C HIS A 80 13.27 -7.52 24.29
N TYR A 81 13.38 -6.93 23.09
CA TYR A 81 12.74 -7.50 21.90
C TYR A 81 13.19 -8.95 21.66
N PHE A 82 14.49 -9.24 21.83
CA PHE A 82 15.02 -10.59 21.61
C PHE A 82 14.64 -11.56 22.73
N GLU A 83 14.34 -11.08 23.94
CA GLU A 83 13.76 -11.89 25.00
C GLU A 83 12.33 -12.30 24.63
N HIS A 84 11.54 -11.33 24.16
CA HIS A 84 10.17 -11.55 23.69
C HIS A 84 10.12 -12.47 22.47
N ALA A 85 11.00 -12.29 21.48
CA ALA A 85 11.09 -13.14 20.31
C ALA A 85 11.46 -14.59 20.67
N ARG A 86 12.37 -14.79 21.64
CA ARG A 86 12.69 -16.13 22.16
C ARG A 86 11.50 -16.77 22.88
N ARG A 87 10.75 -16.00 23.68
CA ARG A 87 9.52 -16.48 24.33
C ARG A 87 8.47 -16.88 23.30
N PHE A 88 8.24 -16.03 22.29
CA PHE A 88 7.33 -16.32 21.18
C PHE A 88 7.74 -17.60 20.44
N ARG A 89 9.04 -17.77 20.15
CA ARG A 89 9.57 -18.97 19.52
C ARG A 89 9.36 -20.23 20.36
N ALA A 90 9.70 -20.18 21.64
CA ALA A 90 9.52 -21.31 22.55
C ALA A 90 8.05 -21.75 22.64
N LEU A 91 7.12 -20.79 22.65
CA LEU A 91 5.69 -21.08 22.59
C LEU A 91 5.27 -21.72 21.27
N ALA A 92 5.76 -21.21 20.13
CA ALA A 92 5.45 -21.80 18.83
C ALA A 92 5.96 -23.24 18.73
N ASP A 93 7.16 -23.52 19.27
CA ASP A 93 7.72 -24.88 19.36
C ASP A 93 6.86 -25.79 20.26
N GLU A 94 6.44 -25.31 21.44
CA GLU A 94 5.51 -26.01 22.36
C GLU A 94 4.21 -26.39 21.65
N LEU A 95 3.63 -25.45 20.91
CA LEU A 95 2.36 -25.59 20.21
C LEU A 95 2.49 -26.26 18.83
N ARG A 96 3.72 -26.59 18.40
CA ARG A 96 4.03 -27.15 17.07
C ARG A 96 3.51 -26.27 15.92
N LEU A 97 3.59 -24.95 16.09
CA LEU A 97 3.29 -23.96 15.07
C LEU A 97 4.59 -23.57 14.36
N GLU A 98 4.64 -23.73 13.05
CA GLU A 98 5.73 -23.15 12.26
C GLU A 98 5.68 -21.62 12.33
N ILE A 99 6.83 -20.95 12.53
CA ILE A 99 6.93 -19.50 12.42
C ILE A 99 7.34 -19.16 10.99
N ILE A 100 6.50 -18.38 10.30
CA ILE A 100 6.74 -17.88 8.95
C ILE A 100 6.92 -16.35 9.03
N PRO A 101 8.15 -15.85 9.19
CA PRO A 101 8.39 -14.41 9.29
C PRO A 101 8.17 -13.71 7.94
N THR A 102 7.54 -12.53 8.00
CA THR A 102 7.44 -11.64 6.84
C THR A 102 8.74 -10.86 6.65
N VAL A 103 9.23 -10.85 5.42
CA VAL A 103 10.44 -10.14 4.97
C VAL A 103 10.17 -9.49 3.61
N ALA A 104 11.15 -8.72 3.12
CA ALA A 104 11.07 -8.04 1.83
C ALA A 104 9.79 -7.19 1.63
N PRO A 105 9.52 -6.20 2.50
CA PRO A 105 8.30 -5.40 2.45
C PRO A 105 8.42 -4.30 1.40
N MET A 106 8.37 -4.68 0.12
CA MET A 106 8.60 -3.75 -0.99
C MET A 106 7.47 -2.73 -1.16
N GLY A 107 6.22 -3.06 -0.82
CA GLY A 107 5.11 -2.10 -0.86
C GLY A 107 5.06 -1.17 0.34
N TYR A 108 5.30 -1.73 1.53
CA TYR A 108 5.33 -1.06 2.84
C TYR A 108 6.76 -1.02 3.38
N SER A 109 7.60 -0.17 2.79
CA SER A 109 9.06 -0.24 2.95
C SER A 109 9.62 0.53 4.14
N GLU A 110 8.78 0.99 5.08
CA GLU A 110 9.21 1.84 6.20
C GLU A 110 10.38 1.19 6.98
N GLY A 111 10.36 -0.13 7.13
CA GLY A 111 11.42 -0.86 7.82
C GLY A 111 12.76 -0.82 7.09
N LEU A 112 12.75 -0.95 5.76
CA LEU A 112 13.95 -0.82 4.93
C LEU A 112 14.44 0.64 4.89
N LEU A 113 13.49 1.59 4.82
CA LEU A 113 13.78 3.02 4.71
C LEU A 113 14.24 3.65 6.02
N ALA A 114 13.97 3.03 7.17
CA ALA A 114 14.58 3.41 8.45
C ALA A 114 16.12 3.33 8.42
N HIS A 115 16.68 2.54 7.52
CA HIS A 115 18.14 2.44 7.34
C HIS A 115 18.71 3.54 6.46
N ASP A 116 17.97 3.91 5.42
CA ASP A 116 18.32 4.97 4.50
C ASP A 116 17.06 5.44 3.75
N PRO A 117 16.49 6.59 4.12
CA PRO A 117 15.26 7.06 3.53
C PRO A 117 15.44 7.53 2.08
N ASN A 118 16.68 7.75 1.61
CA ASN A 118 16.94 8.04 0.20
C ASN A 118 16.62 6.86 -0.72
N LEU A 119 16.46 5.65 -0.18
CA LEU A 119 16.12 4.46 -0.97
C LEU A 119 14.65 4.43 -1.39
N ALA A 120 13.81 5.39 -1.00
CA ALA A 120 12.44 5.51 -1.49
C ALA A 120 12.39 5.63 -3.03
N GLU A 121 11.27 5.23 -3.63
CA GLU A 121 11.01 5.45 -5.05
C GLU A 121 10.81 6.95 -5.31
N GLY A 122 11.43 7.46 -6.38
CA GLY A 122 11.55 8.90 -6.62
C GLY A 122 10.88 9.36 -7.91
N LEU A 123 9.85 10.18 -7.78
CA LEU A 123 9.18 10.84 -8.90
C LEU A 123 10.01 12.06 -9.35
N PRO A 124 10.27 12.22 -10.67
CA PRO A 124 11.13 13.29 -11.15
C PRO A 124 10.41 14.64 -11.19
N VAL A 125 11.15 15.69 -10.83
CA VAL A 125 10.85 17.09 -11.15
C VAL A 125 11.91 17.57 -12.12
N LEU A 126 11.50 18.10 -13.28
CA LEU A 126 12.41 18.34 -14.41
C LEU A 126 12.47 19.80 -14.82
N ASN A 127 13.58 20.49 -14.58
CA ASN A 127 13.81 21.89 -14.96
C ASN A 127 12.85 22.88 -14.29
N ALA A 128 12.57 22.69 -13.00
CA ALA A 128 11.78 23.62 -12.20
C ALA A 128 12.41 25.03 -12.22
N PRO A 129 11.62 26.10 -12.43
CA PRO A 129 12.14 27.45 -12.55
C PRO A 129 12.50 28.00 -11.17
N PHE A 130 13.71 28.50 -11.01
CA PHE A 130 14.14 29.18 -9.79
C PHE A 130 14.77 30.53 -10.13
N VAL A 131 14.79 31.43 -9.16
CA VAL A 131 15.54 32.68 -9.20
C VAL A 131 16.39 32.80 -7.93
N ILE A 132 17.62 33.27 -8.07
CA ILE A 132 18.46 33.56 -6.90
C ILE A 132 18.02 34.88 -6.27
N GLU A 133 17.65 34.84 -5.00
CA GLU A 133 17.29 36.02 -4.21
C GLU A 133 17.90 35.92 -2.81
N GLY A 134 18.67 36.94 -2.43
CA GLY A 134 19.25 37.01 -1.09
C GLY A 134 20.19 35.83 -0.76
N GLY A 135 20.87 35.27 -1.77
CA GLY A 135 21.76 34.13 -1.57
C GLY A 135 21.07 32.76 -1.47
N GLU A 136 19.77 32.67 -1.78
CA GLU A 136 19.01 31.42 -1.85
C GLU A 136 18.35 31.27 -3.21
N ALA A 137 18.19 30.04 -3.71
CA ALA A 137 17.32 29.79 -4.85
C ALA A 137 15.87 29.70 -4.38
N ARG A 138 15.01 30.57 -4.93
CA ARG A 138 13.56 30.59 -4.68
C ARG A 138 12.82 30.08 -5.91
N LEU A 139 11.80 29.26 -5.67
CA LEU A 139 10.96 28.75 -6.74
C LEU A 139 10.28 29.93 -7.46
N ALA A 140 10.53 30.05 -8.75
CA ALA A 140 9.97 31.09 -9.60
C ALA A 140 8.73 30.53 -10.32
N SER A 141 7.75 30.05 -9.54
CA SER A 141 6.53 29.44 -10.08
C SER A 141 5.81 30.39 -11.02
N GLU A 142 5.23 29.84 -12.09
CA GLU A 142 4.35 30.56 -13.02
C GLU A 142 2.88 30.46 -12.61
N MET A 143 2.54 29.64 -11.60
CA MET A 143 1.19 29.50 -11.09
C MET A 143 0.74 30.80 -10.41
N ARG A 144 -0.42 31.32 -10.81
CA ARG A 144 -1.04 32.53 -10.27
C ARG A 144 -2.52 32.24 -10.01
N ASP A 145 -2.98 32.53 -8.80
CA ASP A 145 -4.38 32.40 -8.35
C ASP A 145 -5.08 31.14 -8.91
N PRO A 146 -4.55 29.94 -8.63
CA PRO A 146 -4.96 28.72 -9.34
C PRO A 146 -6.40 28.30 -9.04
N LEU A 147 -6.99 28.83 -7.98
CA LEU A 147 -8.34 28.54 -7.52
C LEU A 147 -9.18 29.83 -7.52
N PRO A 148 -10.50 29.74 -7.77
CA PRO A 148 -11.39 30.90 -7.83
C PRO A 148 -11.68 31.56 -6.47
N GLY A 149 -10.94 31.20 -5.41
CA GLY A 149 -11.12 31.66 -4.03
C GLY A 149 -11.35 30.49 -3.07
N GLY A 150 -10.31 30.12 -2.32
CA GLY A 150 -10.31 29.00 -1.38
C GLY A 150 -11.13 29.19 -0.11
N GLY A 151 -11.28 30.45 0.32
CA GLY A 151 -12.14 30.83 1.45
C GLY A 151 -13.61 31.05 1.08
N PHE A 152 -13.98 30.80 -0.18
CA PHE A 152 -15.37 30.87 -0.65
C PHE A 152 -16.08 32.24 -0.49
N GLU A 153 -15.30 33.31 -0.28
CA GLU A 153 -15.74 34.69 -0.02
C GLU A 153 -16.63 35.30 -1.13
N GLN A 154 -16.45 34.85 -2.36
CA GLN A 154 -17.29 35.26 -3.48
C GLN A 154 -18.41 34.24 -3.63
N HIS A 155 -19.66 34.66 -3.38
CA HIS A 155 -20.81 33.79 -3.52
C HIS A 155 -22.09 34.53 -3.93
N ARG A 156 -23.03 33.78 -4.49
CA ARG A 156 -24.42 34.22 -4.74
C ARG A 156 -25.35 33.22 -4.08
N GLN A 157 -25.98 33.62 -2.98
CA GLN A 157 -26.69 32.70 -2.08
C GLN A 157 -25.75 31.57 -1.67
N HIS A 158 -26.03 30.32 -2.06
CA HIS A 158 -25.23 29.15 -1.74
C HIS A 158 -24.33 28.67 -2.88
N VAL A 159 -24.23 29.44 -3.98
CA VAL A 159 -23.38 29.11 -5.13
C VAL A 159 -22.05 29.85 -5.03
N VAL A 160 -20.94 29.12 -5.17
CA VAL A 160 -19.58 29.67 -5.24
C VAL A 160 -19.12 29.78 -6.72
N PRO A 161 -19.23 30.95 -7.37
CA PRO A 161 -18.87 31.11 -8.78
C PRO A 161 -17.38 30.83 -9.06
N GLY A 162 -17.09 30.44 -10.30
CA GLY A 162 -15.73 30.17 -10.76
C GLY A 162 -15.23 28.74 -10.52
N TRP A 163 -15.86 27.97 -9.63
CA TRP A 163 -15.66 26.53 -9.53
C TRP A 163 -16.33 25.81 -10.71
N ASP A 164 -15.69 24.76 -11.25
CA ASP A 164 -16.26 24.00 -12.38
C ASP A 164 -17.42 23.11 -11.92
N PHE A 165 -17.41 22.79 -10.63
CA PHE A 165 -18.30 21.83 -10.02
C PHE A 165 -18.55 22.19 -8.55
N GLN A 166 -19.83 22.16 -8.14
CA GLN A 166 -20.27 22.22 -6.75
C GLN A 166 -21.50 21.31 -6.61
N ASP A 167 -21.43 20.27 -5.79
CA ASP A 167 -22.56 19.38 -5.56
C ASP A 167 -23.67 20.08 -4.76
N ALA A 168 -24.92 19.98 -5.26
CA ALA A 168 -26.15 20.26 -4.51
C ALA A 168 -26.18 21.62 -3.76
N ALA A 169 -25.76 22.71 -4.41
CA ALA A 169 -25.84 24.07 -3.88
C ALA A 169 -27.27 24.42 -3.41
N GLY A 170 -27.40 24.92 -2.18
CA GLY A 170 -28.66 25.28 -1.52
C GLY A 170 -29.51 24.09 -1.06
N LYS A 171 -29.02 22.85 -1.24
CA LYS A 171 -29.70 21.61 -0.80
C LYS A 171 -28.87 20.84 0.21
N ALA A 172 -27.64 20.50 -0.18
CA ALA A 172 -26.67 19.84 0.69
C ALA A 172 -25.40 20.67 0.88
N SER A 173 -25.08 21.59 -0.04
CA SER A 173 -23.95 22.51 0.04
C SER A 173 -24.43 23.94 0.27
N PHE A 174 -23.85 24.63 1.24
CA PHE A 174 -24.27 25.95 1.68
C PHE A 174 -23.04 26.80 1.96
N VAL A 175 -23.07 28.05 1.50
CA VAL A 175 -22.17 29.06 2.06
C VAL A 175 -22.63 29.37 3.49
N ASP A 176 -21.71 29.30 4.44
CA ASP A 176 -21.94 29.58 5.86
C ASP A 176 -21.11 30.80 6.29
N THR A 177 -21.77 31.85 6.75
CA THR A 177 -21.13 33.09 7.22
C THR A 177 -20.98 33.14 8.74
N ALA A 178 -21.56 32.17 9.47
CA ALA A 178 -21.47 32.07 10.92
C ALA A 178 -20.28 31.21 11.34
N VAL A 179 -20.14 30.02 10.75
CA VAL A 179 -19.02 29.10 11.01
C VAL A 179 -18.03 29.17 9.87
N LYS A 180 -16.84 29.70 10.15
CA LYS A 180 -15.74 29.91 9.20
C LYS A 180 -14.41 29.84 9.93
N HIS A 181 -13.35 29.50 9.21
CA HIS A 181 -11.99 29.50 9.73
C HIS A 181 -11.40 30.91 9.62
N ALA A 182 -11.52 31.53 8.45
CA ALA A 182 -11.08 32.90 8.18
C ALA A 182 -12.14 33.67 7.38
N GLY A 183 -11.84 34.93 7.02
CA GLY A 183 -12.68 35.70 6.09
C GLY A 183 -14.11 35.97 6.58
N GLN A 184 -15.06 35.97 5.64
CA GLN A 184 -16.48 36.21 5.85
C GLN A 184 -17.33 34.96 5.66
N SER A 185 -16.81 33.90 5.03
CA SER A 185 -17.58 32.69 4.74
C SER A 185 -16.74 31.42 4.75
N SER A 186 -17.40 30.27 4.82
CA SER A 186 -16.85 28.97 4.46
C SER A 186 -17.86 28.17 3.62
N LEU A 187 -17.44 27.02 3.09
CA LEU A 187 -18.35 26.09 2.42
C LEU A 187 -18.72 24.93 3.34
N ARG A 188 -20.02 24.78 3.58
CA ARG A 188 -20.60 23.79 4.48
C ARG A 188 -21.39 22.75 3.69
N TRP A 189 -21.26 21.49 4.07
CA TRP A 189 -22.16 20.42 3.67
C TRP A 189 -22.89 19.82 4.85
N GLU A 190 -24.19 19.59 4.67
CA GLU A 190 -25.07 19.07 5.72
C GLU A 190 -25.90 17.91 5.18
N HIS A 191 -25.78 16.75 5.85
CA HIS A 191 -26.50 15.51 5.53
C HIS A 191 -26.54 15.15 4.03
N PRO A 192 -25.38 15.13 3.32
CA PRO A 192 -25.36 14.92 1.87
C PRO A 192 -25.99 13.61 1.41
N GLY A 193 -25.95 12.55 2.23
CA GLY A 193 -26.62 11.27 1.91
C GLY A 193 -28.14 11.38 1.81
N ARG A 194 -28.76 12.42 2.40
CA ARG A 194 -30.20 12.70 2.32
C ARG A 194 -30.51 13.83 1.36
N ASN A 195 -29.63 14.82 1.28
CA ASN A 195 -29.91 16.10 0.65
C ASN A 195 -29.34 16.25 -0.77
N ALA A 196 -28.39 15.40 -1.18
CA ALA A 196 -27.85 15.41 -2.54
C ALA A 196 -28.80 14.70 -3.52
N SER A 197 -28.93 15.25 -4.74
CA SER A 197 -29.97 14.85 -5.71
C SER A 197 -29.84 13.44 -6.28
N ASP A 198 -28.67 12.82 -6.19
CA ASP A 198 -28.41 11.49 -6.72
C ASP A 198 -28.37 10.40 -5.63
N SER A 199 -28.64 10.74 -4.36
CA SER A 199 -28.51 9.86 -3.18
C SER A 199 -27.13 9.20 -3.01
N SER A 200 -26.14 9.58 -3.83
CA SER A 200 -24.79 9.04 -3.76
C SER A 200 -24.05 9.52 -2.51
N GLY A 201 -24.56 10.56 -1.85
CA GLY A 201 -23.90 11.22 -0.73
C GLY A 201 -22.69 12.06 -1.14
N ASN A 202 -22.45 12.25 -2.44
CA ASN A 202 -21.36 13.08 -2.92
C ASN A 202 -21.61 14.55 -2.61
N ALA A 203 -20.59 15.22 -2.06
CA ALA A 203 -20.64 16.62 -1.67
C ALA A 203 -19.26 17.25 -1.87
N ARG A 204 -19.02 17.82 -3.05
CA ARG A 204 -17.69 18.20 -3.52
C ARG A 204 -17.69 19.55 -4.23
N VAL A 205 -16.53 20.18 -4.25
CA VAL A 205 -16.15 21.19 -5.24
C VAL A 205 -14.99 20.69 -6.07
N ALA A 206 -14.90 21.16 -7.31
CA ALA A 206 -13.76 20.86 -8.16
C ALA A 206 -13.40 22.00 -9.10
N ARG A 207 -12.10 22.09 -9.41
CA ARG A 207 -11.57 23.07 -10.36
C ARG A 207 -10.46 22.45 -11.19
N LYS A 208 -10.53 22.62 -12.51
CA LYS A 208 -9.42 22.42 -13.44
C LYS A 208 -8.41 23.54 -13.29
N VAL A 209 -7.15 23.17 -13.18
CA VAL A 209 -6.03 24.07 -12.96
C VAL A 209 -4.92 23.72 -13.95
N ALA A 210 -4.39 24.73 -14.63
CA ALA A 210 -3.19 24.58 -15.45
C ALA A 210 -1.98 24.30 -14.55
N VAL A 211 -1.19 23.31 -14.93
CA VAL A 211 0.05 22.93 -14.24
C VAL A 211 1.16 22.77 -15.26
N SER A 212 2.39 23.01 -14.84
CA SER A 212 3.56 22.57 -15.61
C SER A 212 3.79 21.07 -15.36
N PRO A 213 4.12 20.28 -16.41
CA PRO A 213 4.52 18.89 -16.25
C PRO A 213 5.79 18.76 -15.42
N TRP A 214 5.94 17.60 -14.78
CA TRP A 214 7.11 17.22 -13.99
C TRP A 214 7.46 18.26 -12.93
N ARG A 215 6.44 18.64 -12.15
CA ARG A 215 6.52 19.57 -11.03
C ARG A 215 5.90 18.96 -9.78
N GLN A 216 6.34 19.47 -8.64
CA GLN A 216 5.77 19.15 -7.34
C GLN A 216 4.78 20.25 -6.94
N TYR A 217 3.61 19.86 -6.45
CA TYR A 217 2.57 20.77 -5.98
C TYR A 217 2.12 20.37 -4.59
N HIS A 218 1.73 21.38 -3.81
CA HIS A 218 1.15 21.24 -2.49
C HIS A 218 -0.24 21.85 -2.51
N ALA A 219 -1.22 21.13 -1.99
CA ALA A 219 -2.55 21.67 -1.72
C ALA A 219 -2.92 21.45 -0.26
N SER A 220 -3.62 22.41 0.32
CA SER A 220 -4.09 22.31 1.70
C SER A 220 -5.51 22.85 1.86
N VAL A 221 -6.21 22.41 2.89
CA VAL A 221 -7.57 22.86 3.21
C VAL A 221 -7.80 22.79 4.71
N TRP A 222 -8.52 23.76 5.26
CA TRP A 222 -9.01 23.69 6.63
C TRP A 222 -10.34 22.97 6.68
N ILE A 223 -10.46 21.97 7.55
CA ILE A 223 -11.65 21.14 7.69
C ILE A 223 -12.13 21.16 9.12
N LYS A 224 -13.44 21.34 9.30
CA LYS A 224 -14.16 21.15 10.56
C LYS A 224 -15.31 20.17 10.35
N THR A 225 -15.59 19.34 11.35
CA THR A 225 -16.69 18.38 11.29
C THR A 225 -17.48 18.36 12.60
N GLN A 226 -18.78 18.05 12.48
CA GLN A 226 -19.63 17.78 13.62
C GLN A 226 -20.48 16.53 13.33
N ASP A 227 -20.26 15.48 14.10
CA ASP A 227 -20.99 14.22 14.00
C ASP A 227 -21.00 13.62 12.59
N TYR A 228 -19.95 13.89 11.81
CA TYR A 228 -19.88 13.53 10.40
C TYR A 228 -19.58 12.03 10.24
N GLU A 229 -20.59 11.27 9.83
CA GLU A 229 -20.59 9.79 9.83
C GLU A 229 -19.63 9.16 8.80
N ALA A 230 -19.19 9.92 7.82
CA ALA A 230 -18.35 9.46 6.71
C ALA A 230 -17.00 10.20 6.67
N ALA A 231 -16.42 10.52 7.82
CA ALA A 231 -15.19 11.30 7.92
C ALA A 231 -14.01 10.70 7.12
N GLY A 232 -13.86 9.38 7.11
CA GLY A 232 -12.85 8.68 6.29
C GLY A 232 -13.04 8.81 4.77
N ASN A 233 -14.19 9.31 4.30
CA ASN A 233 -14.43 9.55 2.88
C ASN A 233 -14.27 11.02 2.47
N VAL A 234 -13.83 11.88 3.39
CA VAL A 234 -13.46 13.27 3.08
C VAL A 234 -12.08 13.24 2.42
N ARG A 235 -11.96 13.86 1.24
CA ARG A 235 -10.76 13.79 0.41
C ARG A 235 -10.43 15.13 -0.21
N LEU A 236 -9.13 15.36 -0.38
CA LEU A 236 -8.52 16.36 -1.24
C LEU A 236 -7.57 15.60 -2.16
N PHE A 237 -7.73 15.72 -3.48
CA PHE A 237 -6.80 15.08 -4.42
C PHE A 237 -6.73 15.79 -5.77
N ALA A 238 -5.61 15.60 -6.47
CA ALA A 238 -5.46 15.98 -7.87
C ALA A 238 -5.73 14.78 -8.80
N LEU A 239 -6.45 15.03 -9.88
CA LEU A 239 -6.74 14.07 -10.95
C LEU A 239 -6.09 14.55 -12.25
N GLY A 240 -5.25 13.73 -12.86
CA GLY A 240 -4.68 13.95 -14.18
C GLY A 240 -5.75 13.96 -15.28
N SER A 241 -5.40 14.52 -16.44
CA SER A 241 -6.31 14.56 -17.60
C SER A 241 -6.58 13.17 -18.20
N ASP A 242 -5.71 12.21 -17.92
CA ASP A 242 -5.83 10.78 -18.21
C ASP A 242 -6.74 10.02 -17.23
N GLY A 243 -7.27 10.69 -16.20
CA GLY A 243 -8.09 10.09 -15.15
C GLY A 243 -7.29 9.42 -14.03
N ARG A 244 -5.96 9.53 -14.03
CA ARG A 244 -5.11 9.02 -12.96
C ARG A 244 -5.19 9.93 -11.74
N VAL A 245 -5.42 9.36 -10.55
CA VAL A 245 -5.30 10.09 -9.28
C VAL A 245 -3.81 10.31 -8.99
N LEU A 246 -3.40 11.53 -8.70
CA LEU A 246 -1.99 11.92 -8.52
C LEU A 246 -1.56 12.04 -7.05
N SER A 247 -2.53 12.00 -6.13
CA SER A 247 -2.32 12.04 -4.68
C SER A 247 -3.29 11.10 -3.98
N HIS A 248 -2.78 10.26 -3.09
CA HIS A 248 -3.56 9.22 -2.41
C HIS A 248 -3.54 9.33 -0.90
N ALA A 249 -3.13 10.48 -0.34
CA ALA A 249 -3.10 10.68 1.10
C ALA A 249 -4.50 10.55 1.72
N ASN A 250 -4.58 9.87 2.85
CA ASN A 250 -5.75 9.92 3.72
C ASN A 250 -5.63 11.19 4.58
N LEU A 251 -6.68 12.02 4.59
CA LEU A 251 -6.64 13.25 5.38
C LEU A 251 -6.74 12.97 6.89
N GLY A 252 -7.20 11.79 7.31
CA GLY A 252 -7.40 11.49 8.73
C GLY A 252 -8.41 12.42 9.40
N VAL A 253 -9.45 12.83 8.66
CA VAL A 253 -10.54 13.65 9.19
C VAL A 253 -11.31 12.84 10.23
N GLU A 254 -11.55 13.45 11.38
CA GLU A 254 -12.28 12.84 12.49
C GLU A 254 -13.78 13.10 12.39
N ARG A 255 -14.58 12.25 13.05
CA ARG A 255 -16.04 12.37 13.08
C ARG A 255 -16.50 13.73 13.60
N THR A 256 -15.85 14.22 14.65
CA THR A 256 -16.05 15.56 15.20
C THR A 256 -14.69 16.15 15.51
N GLN A 257 -14.34 17.23 14.83
CA GLN A 257 -13.11 17.97 15.07
C GLN A 257 -13.34 19.46 14.88
N ASP A 258 -12.51 20.27 15.54
CA ASP A 258 -12.40 21.67 15.18
C ASP A 258 -11.61 21.85 13.87
N TRP A 259 -11.49 23.10 13.42
CA TRP A 259 -10.69 23.46 12.26
C TRP A 259 -9.28 22.88 12.37
N LYS A 260 -8.92 22.00 11.43
CA LYS A 260 -7.59 21.43 11.26
C LYS A 260 -7.19 21.55 9.80
N GLN A 261 -5.95 21.97 9.56
CA GLN A 261 -5.40 22.00 8.23
C GLN A 261 -4.98 20.59 7.81
N HIS A 262 -5.28 20.23 6.57
CA HIS A 262 -4.91 18.97 5.95
C HIS A 262 -4.17 19.24 4.66
N HIS A 263 -3.27 18.34 4.28
CA HIS A 263 -2.32 18.55 3.19
C HIS A 263 -2.32 17.38 2.21
N ILE A 264 -2.03 17.69 0.96
CA ILE A 264 -1.56 16.71 -0.02
C ILE A 264 -0.36 17.27 -0.77
N VAL A 265 0.52 16.38 -1.20
CA VAL A 265 1.58 16.67 -2.16
C VAL A 265 1.42 15.74 -3.35
N PHE A 266 1.60 16.26 -4.56
CA PHE A 266 1.58 15.46 -5.79
C PHE A 266 2.62 15.90 -6.80
N ASN A 267 2.99 14.98 -7.69
CA ASN A 267 3.73 15.29 -8.90
C ASN A 267 2.74 15.41 -10.07
N SER A 268 2.84 16.45 -10.90
CA SER A 268 1.98 16.57 -12.09
C SER A 268 2.23 15.49 -13.14
N LEU A 269 3.35 14.76 -13.06
CA LEU A 269 3.79 13.81 -14.09
C LEU A 269 3.80 14.51 -15.47
N GLY A 270 3.34 13.84 -16.52
CA GLY A 270 3.22 14.45 -17.85
C GLY A 270 2.04 15.43 -18.01
N ASN A 271 1.28 15.76 -16.97
CA ASN A 271 0.07 16.55 -17.11
C ASN A 271 0.36 18.05 -17.26
N HIS A 272 -0.39 18.71 -18.14
CA HIS A 272 -0.45 20.17 -18.29
C HIS A 272 -1.68 20.79 -17.62
N GLU A 273 -2.65 19.96 -17.23
CA GLU A 273 -3.85 20.34 -16.51
C GLU A 273 -4.17 19.22 -15.53
N VAL A 274 -4.61 19.59 -14.33
CA VAL A 274 -5.17 18.66 -13.35
C VAL A 274 -6.51 19.19 -12.87
N ARG A 275 -7.37 18.31 -12.38
CA ARG A 275 -8.57 18.69 -11.63
C ARG A 275 -8.32 18.49 -10.15
N ILE A 276 -8.39 19.56 -9.37
CA ILE A 276 -8.37 19.51 -7.91
C ILE A 276 -9.79 19.25 -7.43
N TYR A 277 -9.96 18.22 -6.64
CA TYR A 277 -11.20 17.85 -5.99
C TYR A 277 -11.06 18.02 -4.48
N CYS A 278 -12.07 18.61 -3.83
CA CYS A 278 -12.18 18.67 -2.39
C CYS A 278 -13.62 18.41 -1.96
N GLY A 279 -13.83 17.57 -0.96
CA GLY A 279 -15.16 17.25 -0.46
C GLY A 279 -15.27 15.83 0.08
N THR A 280 -16.46 15.26 0.00
CA THR A 280 -16.77 13.91 0.48
C THR A 280 -17.35 13.05 -0.65
N TRP A 281 -17.01 11.77 -0.62
CA TRP A 281 -17.64 10.74 -1.43
C TRP A 281 -18.50 9.86 -0.52
N SER A 282 -19.67 9.41 -0.97
CA SER A 282 -20.52 8.55 -0.15
C SER A 282 -20.80 9.10 1.25
N GLY A 283 -20.99 10.43 1.33
CA GLY A 283 -21.29 11.14 2.57
C GLY A 283 -22.64 10.71 3.16
N ARG A 284 -22.76 10.72 4.48
CA ARG A 284 -23.97 10.31 5.20
C ARG A 284 -24.52 11.45 6.06
N GLY A 285 -24.71 11.23 7.35
CA GLY A 285 -25.14 12.26 8.30
C GLY A 285 -24.02 13.15 8.83
N GLY A 286 -24.41 14.22 9.51
CA GLY A 286 -23.54 15.22 10.14
C GLY A 286 -23.26 16.43 9.25
N VAL A 287 -22.36 17.28 9.74
CA VAL A 287 -21.97 18.54 9.10
C VAL A 287 -20.46 18.58 8.87
N LEU A 288 -20.06 19.02 7.67
CA LEU A 288 -18.69 19.19 7.22
C LEU A 288 -18.52 20.65 6.77
N TRP A 289 -17.50 21.34 7.26
CA TRP A 289 -17.09 22.64 6.74
C TRP A 289 -15.69 22.55 6.14
N MET A 290 -15.49 23.28 5.05
CA MET A 290 -14.20 23.47 4.40
C MET A 290 -13.97 24.96 4.18
N ASP A 291 -12.73 25.36 4.40
CA ASP A 291 -12.31 26.75 4.25
C ASP A 291 -10.84 26.83 3.83
N ASP A 292 -10.43 27.98 3.31
CA ASP A 292 -9.05 28.30 2.94
C ASP A 292 -8.35 27.22 2.08
N LEU A 293 -9.05 26.67 1.07
CA LEU A 293 -8.47 25.72 0.13
C LEU A 293 -7.39 26.39 -0.74
N GLN A 294 -6.15 25.93 -0.63
CA GLN A 294 -4.99 26.48 -1.32
C GLN A 294 -4.35 25.44 -2.23
N LEU A 295 -3.74 25.91 -3.32
CA LEU A 295 -2.89 25.14 -4.21
C LEU A 295 -1.69 26.02 -4.58
N GLU A 296 -0.49 25.45 -4.50
CA GLU A 296 0.75 26.10 -4.91
C GLU A 296 1.71 25.10 -5.56
N GLU A 297 2.58 25.60 -6.43
CA GLU A 297 3.78 24.85 -6.82
C GLU A 297 4.78 24.90 -5.65
N THR A 298 5.39 23.76 -5.34
CA THR A 298 6.38 23.65 -4.28
C THR A 298 7.61 22.89 -4.78
N ALA A 299 8.65 22.78 -3.96
CA ALA A 299 9.85 22.03 -4.32
C ALA A 299 10.56 21.48 -3.09
N PHE A 300 11.26 20.36 -3.27
CA PHE A 300 12.15 19.74 -2.30
C PHE A 300 11.50 19.15 -1.04
N VAL A 301 10.16 19.11 -0.94
CA VAL A 301 9.48 18.29 0.09
C VAL A 301 9.77 16.82 -0.23
N ASN A 302 10.24 16.05 0.74
CA ASN A 302 10.66 14.67 0.56
C ASN A 302 11.70 14.48 -0.56
N LEU A 303 12.67 15.40 -0.64
CA LEU A 303 13.79 15.37 -1.61
C LEU A 303 14.67 14.12 -1.43
N LEU A 304 14.84 13.34 -2.50
CA LEU A 304 15.75 12.19 -2.52
C LEU A 304 17.11 12.55 -3.10
N ARG A 305 18.17 11.98 -2.53
CA ARG A 305 19.58 12.17 -2.93
C ARG A 305 20.29 10.81 -3.04
N ARG A 306 20.36 10.24 -4.25
CA ARG A 306 21.12 9.01 -4.55
C ARG A 306 21.35 8.83 -6.06
N ASP A 307 22.10 7.80 -6.46
CA ASP A 307 22.12 7.39 -7.87
C ASP A 307 20.69 7.03 -8.34
N GLY A 308 20.35 7.51 -9.53
CA GLY A 308 18.99 7.51 -10.07
C GLY A 308 18.08 8.66 -9.61
N CYS A 309 18.47 9.44 -8.60
CA CYS A 309 17.75 10.62 -8.12
C CYS A 309 18.72 11.81 -7.94
N PRO A 310 19.38 12.28 -9.01
CA PRO A 310 20.33 13.39 -8.91
C PRO A 310 19.60 14.72 -8.67
N LEU A 311 20.29 15.65 -7.99
CA LEU A 311 19.96 17.07 -7.98
C LEU A 311 20.83 17.76 -9.02
N THR A 312 20.21 18.35 -10.04
CA THR A 312 20.90 19.12 -11.08
C THR A 312 20.48 20.57 -10.98
N VAL A 313 21.44 21.47 -10.82
CA VAL A 313 21.24 22.93 -10.81
C VAL A 313 21.90 23.50 -12.05
N ALA A 314 21.09 23.97 -13.00
CA ALA A 314 21.58 24.62 -14.21
C ALA A 314 20.96 26.01 -14.37
N ASP A 315 21.58 26.89 -15.16
CA ASP A 315 20.91 28.09 -15.64
C ASP A 315 20.17 27.87 -16.97
N GLU A 316 19.56 28.93 -17.49
CA GLU A 316 18.80 28.87 -18.75
C GLU A 316 19.67 28.65 -19.99
N THR A 317 20.99 28.78 -19.90
CA THR A 317 21.92 28.44 -20.99
C THR A 317 22.36 26.98 -20.96
N GLY A 318 22.01 26.25 -19.90
CA GLY A 318 22.43 24.86 -19.68
C GLY A 318 23.76 24.71 -18.93
N MET A 319 24.37 25.81 -18.47
CA MET A 319 25.54 25.74 -17.59
C MET A 319 25.13 25.11 -16.25
N VAL A 320 25.81 24.02 -15.89
CA VAL A 320 25.58 23.29 -14.63
C VAL A 320 26.49 23.84 -13.53
N TYR A 321 25.90 24.05 -12.36
CA TYR A 321 26.58 24.54 -11.15
C TYR A 321 26.92 23.38 -10.22
N GLU A 322 27.99 23.54 -9.46
CA GLU A 322 28.62 22.48 -8.65
C GLU A 322 28.22 22.61 -7.17
N GLU A 323 27.73 21.52 -6.57
CA GLU A 323 27.52 21.41 -5.12
C GLU A 323 28.85 21.60 -4.38
N GLY A 324 28.84 22.31 -3.26
CA GLY A 324 30.02 22.65 -2.45
C GLY A 324 30.83 23.82 -3.00
N ARG A 325 30.71 24.14 -4.30
CA ARG A 325 31.37 25.30 -4.92
C ARG A 325 30.42 26.46 -5.14
N ASP A 326 29.26 26.23 -5.75
CA ASP A 326 28.28 27.27 -6.11
C ASP A 326 27.10 27.32 -5.15
N TYR A 327 26.69 26.16 -4.64
CA TYR A 327 25.62 26.03 -3.66
C TYR A 327 25.98 25.00 -2.60
N GLN A 328 25.42 25.17 -1.41
CA GLN A 328 25.56 24.26 -0.30
C GLN A 328 24.78 22.97 -0.58
N ARG A 329 25.23 21.87 0.00
CA ARG A 329 24.51 20.59 -0.08
C ARG A 329 23.07 20.76 0.41
N LEU A 330 22.12 20.43 -0.46
CA LEU A 330 20.69 20.46 -0.14
C LEU A 330 20.21 19.06 0.27
N GLU A 331 19.70 18.97 1.49
CA GLU A 331 19.02 17.78 2.02
C GLU A 331 17.70 18.20 2.62
N ASP A 332 16.73 17.29 2.61
CA ASP A 332 15.51 17.45 3.38
C ASP A 332 15.75 16.87 4.79
N PRO A 333 15.77 17.72 5.85
CA PRO A 333 16.09 17.27 7.19
C PRO A 333 15.04 16.35 7.80
N LEU A 334 13.80 16.34 7.27
CA LEU A 334 12.68 15.53 7.76
C LEU A 334 12.43 14.27 6.92
N LEU A 335 13.20 14.07 5.84
CA LEU A 335 13.08 12.92 4.95
C LEU A 335 13.12 11.59 5.72
N GLY A 336 12.00 10.87 5.74
CA GLY A 336 11.91 9.55 6.36
C GLY A 336 12.17 9.54 7.88
N ARG A 337 11.84 10.64 8.58
CA ARG A 337 12.04 10.78 10.03
C ARG A 337 10.79 11.21 10.79
N VAL A 338 9.65 11.33 10.12
CA VAL A 338 8.43 11.91 10.70
C VAL A 338 7.30 10.88 10.60
N PRO A 339 6.68 10.50 11.74
CA PRO A 339 7.09 10.82 13.12
C PRO A 339 8.32 10.03 13.62
N TRP A 340 8.78 9.01 12.87
CA TRP A 340 9.94 8.18 13.23
C TRP A 340 10.72 7.73 11.98
N ASP A 341 11.90 7.17 12.19
CA ASP A 341 12.76 6.63 11.12
C ASP A 341 11.99 5.66 10.21
N GLY A 342 12.07 5.93 8.90
CA GLY A 342 11.40 5.19 7.84
C GLY A 342 10.01 5.70 7.46
N GLN A 343 9.43 6.64 8.23
CA GLN A 343 8.15 7.27 7.91
C GLN A 343 8.34 8.69 7.37
N PHE A 344 7.48 9.05 6.42
CA PHE A 344 7.56 10.31 5.68
C PHE A 344 6.34 11.16 5.99
N ASP A 345 6.57 12.44 6.20
CA ASP A 345 5.47 13.40 6.31
C ASP A 345 4.82 13.59 4.93
N VAL A 346 3.53 13.90 4.92
CA VAL A 346 2.82 14.29 3.69
C VAL A 346 3.33 15.64 3.22
N TYR A 347 3.51 16.58 4.15
CA TYR A 347 3.98 17.92 3.87
C TYR A 347 4.67 18.54 5.08
N HIS A 348 5.76 19.26 4.83
CA HIS A 348 6.45 20.09 5.79
C HIS A 348 7.09 21.28 5.09
N ALA A 349 7.57 22.25 5.87
CA ALA A 349 8.28 23.41 5.33
C ALA A 349 9.44 22.95 4.43
N PRO A 350 9.46 23.30 3.13
CA PRO A 350 10.46 22.75 2.24
C PRO A 350 11.88 23.27 2.53
N PRO A 351 12.92 22.43 2.38
CA PRO A 351 14.29 22.87 2.54
C PRO A 351 14.69 23.85 1.42
N ARG A 352 15.70 24.67 1.67
CA ARG A 352 16.13 25.74 0.75
C ARG A 352 17.54 25.53 0.24
N LEU A 353 17.74 25.74 -1.06
CA LEU A 353 19.06 25.71 -1.68
C LEU A 353 19.78 27.05 -1.43
N LYS A 354 20.87 27.00 -0.66
CA LYS A 354 21.67 28.18 -0.29
C LYS A 354 22.93 28.26 -1.13
N LEU A 355 23.35 29.46 -1.48
CA LEU A 355 24.62 29.68 -2.17
C LEU A 355 25.81 29.59 -1.21
N THR A 356 26.98 29.25 -1.76
CA THR A 356 28.27 29.39 -1.06
C THR A 356 28.78 30.83 -1.18
N ALA A 357 29.73 31.22 -0.33
CA ALA A 357 30.33 32.56 -0.39
C ALA A 357 31.09 32.83 -1.71
N GLY A 358 31.69 31.79 -2.30
CA GLY A 358 32.45 31.87 -3.55
C GLY A 358 31.65 31.50 -4.80
N SER A 359 30.32 31.48 -4.71
CA SER A 359 29.45 31.01 -5.78
C SER A 359 29.67 31.77 -7.08
N ARG A 360 29.51 31.10 -8.23
CA ARG A 360 29.39 31.77 -9.54
C ARG A 360 28.00 32.35 -9.76
N LEU A 361 27.00 31.88 -9.02
CA LEU A 361 25.61 32.32 -9.11
C LEU A 361 25.45 33.74 -8.56
N ARG A 362 24.53 34.52 -9.15
CA ARG A 362 24.27 35.93 -8.78
C ARG A 362 22.79 36.16 -8.49
N ASN A 363 22.50 37.11 -7.61
CA ASN A 363 21.11 37.54 -7.37
C ASN A 363 20.43 37.95 -8.70
N GLY A 364 19.17 37.57 -8.86
CA GLY A 364 18.38 37.76 -10.08
C GLY A 364 18.62 36.70 -11.16
N GLN A 365 19.64 35.83 -11.01
CA GLN A 365 19.91 34.78 -11.99
C GLN A 365 18.82 33.71 -11.96
N ARG A 366 18.36 33.32 -13.16
CA ARG A 366 17.35 32.28 -13.36
C ARG A 366 17.99 30.91 -13.51
N LEU A 367 17.36 29.92 -12.90
CA LEU A 367 17.81 28.54 -12.85
C LEU A 367 16.72 27.56 -13.30
N ARG A 368 17.17 26.40 -13.76
CA ARG A 368 16.42 25.19 -14.05
C ARG A 368 16.96 24.10 -13.14
N ILE A 369 16.18 23.74 -12.12
CA ILE A 369 16.58 22.73 -11.14
C ILE A 369 15.78 21.45 -11.38
N SER A 370 16.48 20.34 -11.54
CA SER A 370 15.88 19.00 -11.63
C SER A 370 16.22 18.18 -10.39
N PHE A 371 15.26 17.45 -9.84
CA PHE A 371 15.44 16.62 -8.66
C PHE A 371 14.43 15.47 -8.65
N SER A 372 14.44 14.64 -7.60
CA SER A 372 13.40 13.64 -7.37
C SER A 372 12.85 13.76 -5.97
N HIS A 373 11.55 13.52 -5.81
CA HIS A 373 10.90 13.47 -4.51
C HIS A 373 10.08 12.19 -4.39
N THR A 374 9.80 11.78 -3.16
CA THR A 374 8.87 10.68 -2.91
C THR A 374 7.54 11.17 -2.36
N VAL A 375 6.51 10.35 -2.51
CA VAL A 375 5.15 10.64 -2.03
C VAL A 375 4.66 9.47 -1.19
N THR A 376 3.85 9.79 -0.19
CA THR A 376 3.14 8.79 0.61
C THR A 376 1.83 8.39 -0.05
N ILE A 377 1.42 7.14 0.20
CA ILE A 377 0.10 6.64 -0.15
C ILE A 377 -0.66 6.36 1.15
N TYR A 378 -1.93 6.80 1.20
CA TYR A 378 -2.80 6.67 2.37
C TYR A 378 -2.19 7.28 3.64
N ASP A 379 -2.08 6.49 4.71
CA ASP A 379 -1.72 6.98 6.04
C ASP A 379 -0.20 7.08 6.26
N ASN A 380 0.63 6.49 5.39
CA ASN A 380 2.11 6.57 5.40
C ASN A 380 2.80 5.57 4.45
N GLN A 381 2.07 4.76 3.66
CA GLN A 381 2.70 3.73 2.84
C GLN A 381 3.73 4.36 1.91
N ILE A 382 4.93 3.80 1.92
CA ILE A 382 6.05 4.24 1.11
C ILE A 382 6.71 3.05 0.45
N THR A 383 6.95 3.17 -0.85
CA THR A 383 7.61 2.12 -1.64
C THR A 383 9.09 2.45 -1.80
N CYS A 384 9.98 1.48 -1.51
CA CYS A 384 11.39 1.62 -1.84
C CYS A 384 11.67 1.39 -3.33
N CYS A 385 12.82 1.87 -3.79
CA CYS A 385 13.33 1.60 -5.12
C CYS A 385 13.51 0.09 -5.35
N LEU A 386 12.85 -0.45 -6.37
CA LEU A 386 12.87 -1.88 -6.65
C LEU A 386 14.23 -2.40 -7.17
N GLY A 387 15.13 -1.52 -7.62
CA GLY A 387 16.39 -1.92 -8.27
C GLY A 387 17.67 -1.47 -7.56
N HIS A 388 17.59 -0.70 -6.47
CA HIS A 388 18.80 -0.14 -5.87
C HIS A 388 19.57 -1.20 -5.06
N PRO A 389 20.88 -1.45 -5.31
CA PRO A 389 21.64 -2.52 -4.65
C PRO A 389 21.61 -2.50 -3.12
N LYS A 390 21.61 -1.28 -2.52
CA LYS A 390 21.56 -1.11 -1.07
C LYS A 390 20.27 -1.65 -0.43
N VAL A 391 19.15 -1.69 -1.16
CA VAL A 391 17.89 -2.30 -0.68
C VAL A 391 18.11 -3.78 -0.40
N PHE A 392 18.74 -4.50 -1.34
CA PHE A 392 19.04 -5.92 -1.18
C PHE A 392 20.11 -6.19 -0.12
N ALA A 393 21.08 -5.28 0.04
CA ALA A 393 22.08 -5.39 1.11
C ALA A 393 21.46 -5.25 2.51
N ILE A 394 20.52 -4.31 2.70
CA ILE A 394 19.76 -4.17 3.95
C ILE A 394 18.91 -5.44 4.16
N LEU A 395 18.17 -5.86 3.13
CA LEU A 395 17.35 -7.09 3.21
C LEU A 395 18.20 -8.30 3.61
N GLU A 396 19.39 -8.47 3.04
CA GLU A 396 20.30 -9.58 3.37
C GLU A 396 20.70 -9.58 4.85
N ASP A 397 21.08 -8.41 5.40
CA ASP A 397 21.41 -8.29 6.83
C ASP A 397 20.20 -8.65 7.71
N GLN A 398 19.02 -8.14 7.38
CA GLN A 398 17.81 -8.37 8.16
C GLN A 398 17.34 -9.84 8.09
N VAL A 399 17.37 -10.47 6.91
CA VAL A 399 17.05 -11.90 6.76
C VAL A 399 18.03 -12.77 7.55
N ARG A 400 19.32 -12.41 7.60
CA ARG A 400 20.30 -13.13 8.44
C ARG A 400 19.93 -13.06 9.91
N ARG A 401 19.54 -11.89 10.40
CA ARG A 401 19.08 -11.69 11.79
C ARG A 401 17.79 -12.45 12.08
N VAL A 402 16.83 -12.44 11.14
CA VAL A 402 15.58 -13.22 11.26
C VAL A 402 15.89 -14.71 11.38
N LYS A 403 16.80 -15.23 10.55
CA LYS A 403 17.27 -16.62 10.65
C LYS A 403 17.88 -16.92 12.01
N ASP A 404 18.74 -16.04 12.53
CA ASP A 404 19.41 -16.25 13.81
C ASP A 404 18.42 -16.28 14.98
N VAL A 405 17.35 -15.48 14.92
CA VAL A 405 16.31 -15.42 15.95
C VAL A 405 15.35 -16.62 15.88
N PHE A 406 14.79 -16.89 14.69
CA PHE A 406 13.67 -17.82 14.54
C PHE A 406 14.04 -19.17 13.91
N ALA A 407 15.14 -19.25 13.17
CA ALA A 407 15.51 -20.40 12.33
C ALA A 407 14.31 -20.96 11.50
N PRO A 408 13.56 -20.10 10.78
CA PRO A 408 12.31 -20.48 10.14
C PRO A 408 12.58 -21.41 8.95
N LYS A 409 11.62 -22.26 8.58
CA LYS A 409 11.70 -23.09 7.36
C LYS A 409 11.14 -22.35 6.15
N THR A 410 10.06 -21.61 6.36
CA THR A 410 9.36 -20.81 5.36
C THR A 410 9.55 -19.32 5.62
N TYR A 411 9.75 -18.53 4.58
CA TYR A 411 9.74 -17.06 4.63
C TYR A 411 8.59 -16.53 3.78
N PHE A 412 7.94 -15.48 4.29
CA PHE A 412 6.89 -14.78 3.56
C PHE A 412 7.49 -13.52 2.92
N LEU A 413 7.53 -13.46 1.59
CA LEU A 413 7.90 -12.26 0.84
C LEU A 413 6.69 -11.32 0.76
N SER A 414 6.82 -10.10 1.28
CA SER A 414 5.68 -9.18 1.48
C SER A 414 5.50 -8.23 0.29
N HIS A 415 5.59 -8.74 -0.94
CA HIS A 415 5.43 -7.93 -2.15
C HIS A 415 3.96 -7.62 -2.45
N ASP A 416 3.27 -6.98 -1.52
CA ASP A 416 1.90 -6.49 -1.69
C ASP A 416 1.88 -5.00 -2.05
N GLU A 417 0.88 -4.59 -2.83
CA GLU A 417 0.46 -3.20 -3.01
C GLU A 417 1.59 -2.17 -3.30
N ILE A 418 2.46 -2.48 -4.25
CA ILE A 418 3.56 -1.60 -4.69
C ILE A 418 2.98 -0.48 -5.57
N ARG A 419 2.55 0.61 -4.94
CA ARG A 419 1.75 1.69 -5.58
C ARG A 419 2.57 2.80 -6.23
N VAL A 420 3.88 2.87 -5.98
CA VAL A 420 4.80 3.82 -6.61
C VAL A 420 6.03 3.06 -7.10
N ALA A 421 6.28 2.98 -8.40
CA ALA A 421 7.43 2.23 -8.93
C ALA A 421 7.90 2.75 -10.28
N ASN A 422 9.17 2.46 -10.58
CA ASN A 422 9.78 2.61 -11.90
C ASN A 422 9.93 4.08 -12.38
N TRP A 423 10.18 5.03 -11.50
CA TRP A 423 10.42 6.44 -11.84
C TRP A 423 11.89 6.82 -11.79
N CYS A 424 12.64 6.31 -10.83
CA CYS A 424 14.01 6.74 -10.63
C CYS A 424 14.90 6.38 -11.83
N GLY A 425 15.87 7.25 -12.12
CA GLY A 425 16.74 7.15 -13.29
C GLY A 425 17.50 5.83 -13.34
N SER A 426 17.89 5.26 -12.21
CA SER A 426 18.63 4.00 -12.16
C SER A 426 17.81 2.83 -12.70
N CYS A 427 16.54 2.71 -12.30
CA CYS A 427 15.63 1.68 -12.80
C CYS A 427 15.27 1.90 -14.27
N ARG A 428 15.14 3.18 -14.68
CA ARG A 428 14.78 3.56 -16.04
C ARG A 428 15.91 3.35 -17.06
N ARG A 429 17.18 3.42 -16.66
CA ARG A 429 18.35 3.25 -17.56
C ARG A 429 18.34 1.92 -18.30
N GLU A 430 17.78 0.88 -17.71
CA GLU A 430 17.76 -0.47 -18.29
C GLU A 430 16.59 -0.70 -19.26
N GLY A 431 15.70 0.30 -19.46
CA GLY A 431 14.58 0.21 -20.40
C GLY A 431 13.50 -0.81 -20.04
N ARG A 432 13.50 -1.32 -18.81
CA ARG A 432 12.54 -2.34 -18.33
C ARG A 432 11.15 -1.73 -18.11
N SER A 433 10.11 -2.53 -18.37
CA SER A 433 8.76 -2.22 -17.88
C SER A 433 8.71 -2.33 -16.35
N ALA A 434 7.67 -1.78 -15.72
CA ALA A 434 7.47 -1.92 -14.28
C ALA A 434 7.32 -3.41 -13.87
N GLY A 435 6.61 -4.20 -14.68
CA GLY A 435 6.49 -5.64 -14.50
C GLY A 435 7.84 -6.36 -14.57
N GLN A 436 8.68 -6.06 -15.56
CA GLN A 436 10.02 -6.63 -15.67
C GLN A 436 10.94 -6.23 -14.51
N LEU A 437 10.84 -4.99 -14.03
CA LEU A 437 11.57 -4.52 -12.87
C LEU A 437 11.14 -5.26 -11.60
N LEU A 438 9.83 -5.42 -11.38
CA LEU A 438 9.31 -6.17 -10.25
C LEU A 438 9.66 -7.67 -10.33
N ALA A 439 9.61 -8.25 -11.53
CA ALA A 439 10.04 -9.63 -11.76
C ALA A 439 11.51 -9.83 -11.38
N GLU A 440 12.40 -8.89 -11.72
CA GLU A 440 13.79 -8.96 -11.28
C GLU A 440 13.94 -8.75 -9.77
N ASN A 441 13.23 -7.77 -9.20
CA ASN A 441 13.27 -7.50 -7.76
C ASN A 441 12.90 -8.75 -6.93
N VAL A 442 11.81 -9.44 -7.28
CA VAL A 442 11.39 -10.64 -6.53
C VAL A 442 12.38 -11.79 -6.68
N ARG A 443 13.01 -11.96 -7.86
CA ARG A 443 14.11 -12.94 -8.05
C ARG A 443 15.28 -12.63 -7.12
N GLN A 444 15.69 -11.37 -7.01
CA GLN A 444 16.79 -10.97 -6.15
C GLN A 444 16.45 -11.14 -4.67
N CYS A 445 15.23 -10.80 -4.25
CA CYS A 445 14.76 -11.03 -2.88
C CYS A 445 14.77 -12.53 -2.53
N ALA A 446 14.22 -13.38 -3.41
CA ALA A 446 14.25 -14.83 -3.23
C ALA A 446 15.68 -15.39 -3.19
N ALA A 447 16.57 -14.87 -4.05
CA ALA A 447 17.97 -15.27 -4.08
C ALA A 447 18.73 -14.88 -2.80
N VAL A 448 18.44 -13.70 -2.22
CA VAL A 448 18.99 -13.29 -0.92
C VAL A 448 18.61 -14.29 0.18
N VAL A 449 17.32 -14.64 0.29
CA VAL A 449 16.86 -15.61 1.30
C VAL A 449 17.52 -16.97 1.09
N ARG A 450 17.54 -17.49 -0.14
CA ARG A 450 18.13 -18.79 -0.45
C ARG A 450 19.65 -18.83 -0.30
N ARG A 451 20.36 -17.72 -0.46
CA ARG A 451 21.81 -17.65 -0.18
C ARG A 451 22.10 -17.84 1.30
N ILE A 452 21.26 -17.27 2.16
CA ILE A 452 21.36 -17.38 3.62
C ILE A 452 20.88 -18.75 4.12
N GLN A 453 19.86 -19.30 3.45
CA GLN A 453 19.25 -20.58 3.77
C GLN A 453 18.79 -21.31 2.49
N PRO A 454 19.65 -22.18 1.91
CA PRO A 454 19.38 -22.81 0.61
C PRO A 454 18.10 -23.65 0.52
N GLY A 455 17.65 -24.22 1.63
CA GLY A 455 16.41 -25.01 1.72
C GLY A 455 15.17 -24.21 2.12
N ALA A 456 15.23 -22.87 2.17
CA ALA A 456 14.10 -22.04 2.55
C ALA A 456 12.92 -22.21 1.57
N GLN A 457 11.73 -22.47 2.13
CA GLN A 457 10.48 -22.36 1.40
C GLN A 457 10.05 -20.89 1.34
N LEU A 458 9.42 -20.49 0.24
CA LEU A 458 9.00 -19.11 0.03
C LEU A 458 7.50 -19.08 -0.27
N CYS A 459 6.80 -18.13 0.35
CA CYS A 459 5.46 -17.74 -0.05
C CYS A 459 5.36 -16.24 -0.25
N ILE A 460 4.38 -15.77 -1.01
CA ILE A 460 4.27 -14.37 -1.41
C ILE A 460 2.82 -13.97 -1.63
N TRP A 461 2.45 -12.72 -1.34
CA TRP A 461 1.14 -12.19 -1.71
C TRP A 461 0.92 -12.25 -3.23
N SER A 462 -0.33 -12.50 -3.65
CA SER A 462 -0.65 -12.73 -5.06
C SER A 462 -0.76 -11.46 -5.91
N ASP A 463 -1.19 -10.35 -5.32
CA ASP A 463 -1.80 -9.23 -6.03
C ASP A 463 -0.87 -8.55 -7.03
N MET A 464 0.38 -8.31 -6.65
CA MET A 464 1.37 -7.68 -7.53
C MET A 464 1.85 -8.60 -8.67
N PHE A 465 1.40 -9.86 -8.69
CA PHE A 465 1.74 -10.88 -9.69
C PHE A 465 0.51 -11.48 -10.38
N ASP A 466 -0.67 -10.92 -10.13
CA ASP A 466 -1.93 -11.43 -10.66
C ASP A 466 -2.54 -10.42 -11.66
N PRO A 467 -2.68 -10.78 -12.95
CA PRO A 467 -3.26 -9.89 -13.96
C PRO A 467 -4.75 -9.61 -13.72
N HIS A 468 -5.42 -10.41 -12.90
CA HIS A 468 -6.81 -10.19 -12.47
C HIS A 468 -6.90 -9.32 -11.21
N HIS A 469 -5.76 -8.79 -10.74
CA HIS A 469 -5.65 -7.99 -9.55
C HIS A 469 -4.80 -6.71 -9.77
N ASN A 470 -3.59 -6.62 -9.21
CA ASN A 470 -2.75 -5.42 -9.24
C ASN A 470 -1.66 -5.47 -10.34
N ALA A 471 -1.38 -6.63 -10.95
CA ALA A 471 -0.38 -6.75 -12.02
C ALA A 471 -0.90 -6.28 -13.40
N ARG A 472 -1.24 -5.00 -13.49
CA ARG A 472 -1.85 -4.37 -14.66
C ARG A 472 -1.34 -2.94 -14.86
N ASP A 473 -1.66 -2.35 -16.01
CA ASP A 473 -1.37 -0.96 -16.31
C ASP A 473 -2.23 0.01 -15.46
N ASN A 474 -1.76 1.25 -15.36
CA ASN A 474 -2.40 2.35 -14.62
C ASN A 474 -2.68 2.03 -13.14
N TYR A 475 -1.86 1.18 -12.53
CA TYR A 475 -1.90 0.94 -11.09
C TYR A 475 -1.24 2.10 -10.33
N TYR A 476 -2.08 2.95 -9.72
CA TYR A 476 -1.62 4.10 -8.91
C TYR A 476 -0.59 4.98 -9.65
N LEU A 477 0.57 5.18 -9.02
CA LEU A 477 1.68 5.96 -9.51
C LEU A 477 2.78 5.03 -10.01
N VAL A 478 2.47 3.84 -10.49
CA VAL A 478 3.45 3.02 -11.20
C VAL A 478 3.67 3.58 -12.61
N ASN A 479 4.94 3.66 -12.99
CA ASN A 479 5.36 4.12 -14.31
C ASN A 479 5.39 2.96 -15.31
N GLY A 480 4.27 2.79 -16.02
CA GLY A 480 4.06 1.73 -17.00
C GLY A 480 3.34 0.51 -16.43
N ASP A 481 3.35 -0.57 -17.19
CA ASP A 481 2.57 -1.77 -16.92
C ASP A 481 3.30 -2.75 -15.99
N LEU A 482 2.58 -3.29 -15.00
CA LEU A 482 3.03 -4.35 -14.11
C LEU A 482 2.84 -5.76 -14.69
N ALA A 483 2.16 -5.91 -15.83
CA ALA A 483 2.04 -7.18 -16.52
C ALA A 483 3.43 -7.83 -16.75
N GLY A 484 3.49 -9.14 -16.53
CA GLY A 484 4.73 -9.91 -16.60
C GLY A 484 5.55 -9.91 -15.30
N SER A 485 5.13 -9.23 -14.24
CA SER A 485 5.78 -9.30 -12.92
C SER A 485 5.90 -10.73 -12.39
N TRP A 486 4.90 -11.57 -12.67
CA TRP A 486 4.85 -12.98 -12.29
C TRP A 486 5.94 -13.84 -12.92
N GLU A 487 6.61 -13.38 -13.99
CA GLU A 487 7.76 -14.10 -14.57
C GLU A 487 8.99 -14.08 -13.65
N GLY A 488 8.96 -13.29 -12.58
CA GLY A 488 9.95 -13.31 -11.50
C GLY A 488 9.79 -14.47 -10.52
N LEU A 489 8.60 -15.09 -10.47
CA LEU A 489 8.28 -16.12 -9.49
C LEU A 489 8.86 -17.48 -9.92
N SER A 490 9.67 -18.10 -9.06
CA SER A 490 10.09 -19.48 -9.31
C SER A 490 8.93 -20.46 -9.06
N PRO A 491 8.84 -21.59 -9.78
CA PRO A 491 7.68 -22.49 -9.70
C PRO A 491 7.38 -23.05 -8.29
N ASP A 492 8.38 -23.05 -7.41
CA ASP A 492 8.27 -23.54 -6.03
C ASP A 492 7.85 -22.46 -5.02
N VAL A 493 7.67 -21.20 -5.44
CA VAL A 493 7.09 -20.16 -4.58
C VAL A 493 5.59 -20.40 -4.46
N ALA A 494 5.10 -20.50 -3.22
CA ALA A 494 3.67 -20.62 -2.93
C ALA A 494 2.98 -19.24 -2.98
N ILE A 495 1.82 -19.16 -3.63
CA ILE A 495 1.07 -17.93 -3.81
C ILE A 495 0.01 -17.81 -2.72
N VAL A 496 0.08 -16.75 -1.94
CA VAL A 496 -0.92 -16.41 -0.92
C VAL A 496 -1.97 -15.54 -1.59
N ASN A 497 -3.04 -16.19 -2.03
CA ASN A 497 -4.09 -15.60 -2.83
C ASN A 497 -5.11 -14.90 -1.93
N TRP A 498 -5.36 -13.62 -2.21
CA TRP A 498 -6.33 -12.79 -1.48
C TRP A 498 -7.40 -12.15 -2.40
N ASN A 499 -7.44 -12.50 -3.70
CA ASN A 499 -8.36 -11.89 -4.66
C ASN A 499 -9.78 -12.51 -4.58
N HIS A 500 -10.54 -12.10 -3.57
CA HIS A 500 -11.93 -12.53 -3.42
C HIS A 500 -12.84 -12.07 -4.57
N GLY A 501 -12.51 -10.97 -5.25
CA GLY A 501 -13.34 -10.38 -6.30
C GLY A 501 -13.31 -11.14 -7.63
N GLN A 502 -12.18 -11.76 -7.96
CA GLN A 502 -11.98 -12.59 -9.17
C GLN A 502 -11.31 -13.92 -8.83
N ALA A 503 -11.81 -14.57 -7.78
CA ALA A 503 -11.19 -15.76 -7.20
C ALA A 503 -10.94 -16.88 -8.21
N ALA A 504 -11.90 -17.16 -9.11
CA ALA A 504 -11.77 -18.26 -10.06
C ALA A 504 -10.67 -18.01 -11.09
N GLU A 505 -10.61 -16.79 -11.61
CA GLU A 505 -9.63 -16.34 -12.60
C GLU A 505 -8.21 -16.34 -12.01
N SER A 506 -8.04 -15.72 -10.83
CA SER A 506 -6.76 -15.68 -10.12
C SER A 506 -6.26 -17.09 -9.77
N LEU A 507 -7.13 -17.95 -9.23
CA LEU A 507 -6.77 -19.32 -8.90
C LEU A 507 -6.35 -20.11 -10.15
N ALA A 508 -7.09 -19.96 -11.25
CA ALA A 508 -6.78 -20.64 -12.51
C ALA A 508 -5.45 -20.17 -13.09
N PHE A 509 -5.17 -18.87 -13.03
CA PHE A 509 -3.93 -18.28 -13.53
C PHE A 509 -2.69 -18.89 -12.85
N PHE A 510 -2.64 -18.90 -11.52
CA PHE A 510 -1.49 -19.45 -10.80
C PHE A 510 -1.43 -20.98 -10.86
N ALA A 511 -2.57 -21.66 -10.87
CA ALA A 511 -2.62 -23.12 -11.07
C ALA A 511 -2.03 -23.51 -12.43
N ALA A 512 -2.39 -22.81 -13.51
CA ALA A 512 -1.87 -23.09 -14.85
C ALA A 512 -0.34 -22.93 -14.95
N ARG A 513 0.26 -22.15 -14.04
CA ARG A 513 1.70 -21.93 -13.91
C ARG A 513 2.38 -22.88 -12.91
N GLY A 514 1.62 -23.76 -12.29
CA GLY A 514 2.10 -24.83 -11.42
C GLY A 514 2.38 -24.43 -9.97
N HIS A 515 1.98 -23.23 -9.55
CA HIS A 515 2.22 -22.76 -8.18
C HIS A 515 1.28 -23.42 -7.17
N GLU A 516 1.83 -23.75 -5.99
CA GLU A 516 1.02 -24.01 -4.80
C GLU A 516 0.30 -22.72 -4.39
N GLN A 517 -0.93 -22.83 -3.87
CA GLN A 517 -1.74 -21.68 -3.49
C GLN A 517 -2.28 -21.82 -2.06
N ILE A 518 -2.20 -20.73 -1.29
CA ILE A 518 -2.71 -20.59 0.08
C ILE A 518 -3.82 -19.56 0.05
N LEU A 519 -5.02 -19.94 0.47
CA LEU A 519 -6.20 -19.05 0.43
C LEU A 519 -6.27 -18.18 1.69
N ALA A 520 -6.07 -16.86 1.55
CA ALA A 520 -6.12 -15.90 2.65
C ALA A 520 -7.56 -15.46 2.94
N GLY A 521 -8.30 -16.23 3.74
CA GLY A 521 -9.76 -16.34 3.61
C GLY A 521 -10.67 -15.45 4.47
N PHE A 522 -10.28 -15.10 5.70
CA PHE A 522 -11.19 -14.39 6.63
C PHE A 522 -11.41 -12.94 6.21
N TYR A 523 -10.33 -12.19 6.05
CA TYR A 523 -10.28 -10.82 5.53
C TYR A 523 -11.34 -9.88 6.16
N ASP A 524 -11.53 -10.01 7.48
CA ASP A 524 -12.49 -9.24 8.30
C ASP A 524 -13.96 -9.33 7.84
N HIS A 525 -14.32 -10.49 7.30
CA HIS A 525 -15.66 -10.82 6.84
C HIS A 525 -16.18 -12.13 7.45
N ASP A 526 -17.38 -12.55 7.05
CA ASP A 526 -17.96 -13.82 7.50
C ASP A 526 -16.97 -14.99 7.28
N PRO A 527 -16.56 -15.70 8.35
CA PRO A 527 -15.61 -16.81 8.25
C PRO A 527 -16.10 -17.94 7.33
N GLN A 528 -17.41 -18.08 7.10
CA GLN A 528 -17.98 -19.11 6.22
C GLN A 528 -17.61 -18.93 4.74
N ARG A 529 -17.13 -17.75 4.33
CA ARG A 529 -16.71 -17.49 2.94
C ARG A 529 -15.57 -18.39 2.48
N ILE A 530 -14.74 -18.89 3.40
CA ILE A 530 -13.63 -19.79 3.06
C ILE A 530 -14.12 -21.10 2.43
N SER A 531 -15.27 -21.62 2.85
CA SER A 531 -15.85 -22.85 2.31
C SER A 531 -16.18 -22.72 0.83
N ALA A 532 -16.76 -21.58 0.43
CA ALA A 532 -17.03 -21.27 -0.96
C ALA A 532 -15.74 -21.16 -1.77
N TRP A 533 -14.72 -20.51 -1.21
CA TRP A 533 -13.45 -20.33 -1.91
C TRP A 533 -12.67 -21.65 -2.08
N LEU A 534 -12.69 -22.51 -1.07
CA LEU A 534 -12.13 -23.86 -1.14
C LEU A 534 -12.82 -24.70 -2.23
N LYS A 535 -14.14 -24.54 -2.39
CA LYS A 535 -14.88 -25.18 -3.50
C LYS A 535 -14.42 -24.63 -4.85
N THR A 536 -14.32 -23.32 -5.02
CA THR A 536 -13.79 -22.71 -6.25
C THR A 536 -12.38 -23.22 -6.57
N ALA A 537 -11.51 -23.32 -5.57
CA ALA A 537 -10.18 -23.87 -5.74
C ALA A 537 -10.22 -25.35 -6.17
N ALA A 538 -11.11 -26.17 -5.61
CA ALA A 538 -11.28 -27.57 -6.03
C ALA A 538 -11.78 -27.67 -7.48
N ASP A 539 -12.75 -26.83 -7.87
CA ASP A 539 -13.28 -26.79 -9.24
C ASP A 539 -12.22 -26.36 -10.26
N VAL A 540 -11.35 -25.41 -9.91
CA VAL A 540 -10.20 -24.99 -10.74
C VAL A 540 -9.19 -26.13 -10.87
N ARG A 541 -8.82 -26.79 -9.77
CA ARG A 541 -7.88 -27.93 -9.79
C ARG A 541 -8.38 -29.07 -10.67
N ALA A 542 -9.68 -29.35 -10.65
CA ALA A 542 -10.26 -30.38 -11.50
C ALA A 542 -10.13 -30.08 -13.01
N ARG A 543 -9.91 -28.81 -13.38
CA ARG A 543 -9.82 -28.35 -14.77
C ARG A 543 -8.39 -28.13 -15.24
N VAL A 544 -7.46 -27.85 -14.33
CA VAL A 544 -6.07 -27.52 -14.64
C VAL A 544 -5.18 -28.71 -14.29
N SER A 545 -4.67 -29.41 -15.31
CA SER A 545 -3.85 -30.63 -15.17
C SER A 545 -2.44 -30.40 -14.58
N ALA A 546 -2.13 -29.18 -14.13
CA ALA A 546 -0.80 -28.76 -13.72
C ALA A 546 -0.84 -28.20 -12.29
N GLY A 547 -0.06 -28.81 -11.39
CA GLY A 547 0.29 -28.22 -10.10
C GLY A 547 0.43 -29.23 -8.96
N ARG A 548 1.18 -28.81 -7.93
CA ARG A 548 1.18 -29.46 -6.62
C ARG A 548 0.00 -28.90 -5.85
N HIS A 549 -0.87 -29.76 -5.37
CA HIS A 549 -2.21 -29.35 -4.96
C HIS A 549 -2.54 -29.88 -3.56
N GLY A 550 -1.96 -29.26 -2.54
CA GLY A 550 -2.50 -29.33 -1.19
C GLY A 550 -3.62 -28.33 -1.00
N ARG A 551 -4.51 -28.58 -0.03
CA ARG A 551 -5.44 -27.55 0.44
C ARG A 551 -4.73 -26.72 1.50
N HIS A 552 -4.56 -25.43 1.24
CA HIS A 552 -3.84 -24.52 2.13
C HIS A 552 -4.68 -23.28 2.38
N VAL A 553 -4.79 -22.85 3.63
CA VAL A 553 -5.58 -21.69 4.02
C VAL A 553 -4.84 -20.89 5.08
N MET A 554 -5.12 -19.59 5.09
CA MET A 554 -4.63 -18.67 6.10
C MET A 554 -5.78 -17.82 6.63
N TYR A 555 -5.93 -17.77 7.95
CA TYR A 555 -6.78 -16.79 8.61
C TYR A 555 -6.07 -15.45 8.59
N THR A 556 -6.68 -14.45 7.94
CA THR A 556 -6.09 -13.12 7.78
C THR A 556 -7.07 -12.07 8.27
N THR A 557 -6.63 -11.22 9.18
CA THR A 557 -7.39 -10.06 9.68
C THR A 557 -6.49 -8.83 9.63
N TRP A 558 -7.05 -7.70 9.21
CA TRP A 558 -6.41 -6.38 9.21
C TRP A 558 -6.96 -5.49 10.34
N THR A 559 -8.08 -5.87 10.95
CA THR A 559 -8.65 -5.21 12.14
C THR A 559 -8.15 -5.81 13.45
N GLY A 560 -7.43 -6.94 13.39
CA GLY A 560 -6.98 -7.67 14.57
C GLY A 560 -8.11 -8.39 15.30
N ASP A 561 -9.21 -8.66 14.60
CA ASP A 561 -10.29 -9.53 15.10
C ASP A 561 -9.82 -10.98 15.06
N PHE A 562 -9.54 -11.54 16.23
CA PHE A 562 -9.22 -12.95 16.42
C PHE A 562 -10.36 -13.69 17.15
N SER A 563 -11.54 -13.09 17.25
CA SER A 563 -12.72 -13.74 17.85
C SER A 563 -13.29 -14.83 16.95
N GLN A 564 -13.03 -14.76 15.63
CA GLN A 564 -13.57 -15.68 14.62
C GLN A 564 -12.62 -16.83 14.25
N LEU A 565 -11.50 -17.02 14.97
CA LEU A 565 -10.49 -18.04 14.65
C LEU A 565 -11.08 -19.45 14.57
N GLU A 566 -11.81 -19.88 15.61
CA GLU A 566 -12.39 -21.21 15.69
C GLU A 566 -13.51 -21.40 14.66
N ALA A 567 -14.33 -20.36 14.44
CA ALA A 567 -15.39 -20.40 13.43
C ALA A 567 -14.83 -20.54 12.02
N PHE A 568 -13.70 -19.87 11.72
CA PHE A 568 -13.00 -20.03 10.45
C PHE A 568 -12.39 -21.42 10.30
N ALA A 569 -11.74 -21.95 11.36
CA ALA A 569 -11.18 -23.29 11.36
C ALA A 569 -12.26 -24.34 11.06
N GLU A 570 -13.39 -24.26 11.75
CA GLU A 570 -14.56 -25.12 11.53
C GLU A 570 -15.05 -25.03 10.08
N ALA A 571 -15.18 -23.83 9.52
CA ALA A 571 -15.59 -23.65 8.13
C ALA A 571 -14.57 -24.23 7.13
N ALA A 572 -13.28 -24.07 7.39
CA ALA A 572 -12.22 -24.43 6.45
C ALA A 572 -11.87 -25.93 6.45
N TRP A 573 -11.85 -26.58 7.62
CA TRP A 573 -11.46 -27.99 7.77
C TRP A 573 -12.28 -28.81 8.78
N GLY A 574 -13.34 -28.25 9.35
CA GLY A 574 -14.20 -28.93 10.33
C GLY A 574 -13.62 -28.98 11.74
N THR A 575 -14.36 -29.59 12.66
CA THR A 575 -13.95 -29.68 14.08
C THR A 575 -12.65 -30.49 14.22
N PRO A 576 -11.66 -30.00 14.98
CA PRO A 576 -10.40 -30.70 15.23
C PRO A 576 -10.53 -32.09 15.84
#